data_AF-A0A5S9M156-F1
#
_entry.id   AF-A0A5S9M156-F1
#
_cell.length_a   1.000
_cell.length_b   1.000
_cell.length_c   1.000
_cell.angle_alpha   90.00
_cell.angle_beta   90.00
_cell.angle_gamma   90.00
#
_symmetry.space_group_name_H-M   'P 1'
#
loop_
_entity.id
_entity.type
_entity.pdbx_description
1 polymer ?
#
loop_
_entity_poly.entity_id
_entity_poly.type
_entity_poly.pdbx_seq_one_letter_code
_entity_poly.pdbx_strand_id
1 'polypeptide(L)'
;MRSKHHETARHLNAFSSSNDEREIKDLIQQYVKHFPWMKGENAYLASTLHSFLERAEKEDIALSLDLQAPFSSLPFSKADQVSFTGNLLDNALDAAIEAKQAGKEGSISVTTSIRSGLFLIHCENSTKKVWKNTC
;
A
#
# COMPACT_ATOMS: atom_id res chain seq x y z
N MET A 1 12.68 5.50 -14.43
CA MET A 1 11.59 5.18 -13.49
C MET A 1 11.33 6.33 -12.51
N ARG A 2 12.34 6.90 -11.82
CA ARG A 2 12.17 8.08 -10.91
C ARG A 2 11.30 9.23 -11.43
N SER A 3 11.43 9.63 -12.71
CA SER A 3 10.57 10.68 -13.30
C SER A 3 9.09 10.33 -13.31
N LYS A 4 8.75 9.04 -13.55
CA LYS A 4 7.36 8.56 -13.57
C LYS A 4 6.78 8.52 -12.17
N HIS A 5 7.52 8.07 -11.16
CA HIS A 5 7.09 8.08 -9.75
C HIS A 5 6.81 9.51 -9.27
N HIS A 6 7.73 10.44 -9.53
CA HIS A 6 7.57 11.84 -9.10
C HIS A 6 6.38 12.54 -9.77
N GLU A 7 6.07 12.22 -11.04
CA GLU A 7 4.90 12.73 -11.76
C GLU A 7 3.61 12.08 -11.25
N THR A 8 3.65 10.77 -10.98
CA THR A 8 2.55 9.99 -10.37
C THR A 8 2.16 10.56 -9.01
N ALA A 9 3.12 10.80 -8.12
CA ALA A 9 2.88 11.38 -6.79
C ALA A 9 2.32 12.81 -6.84
N ARG A 10 2.77 13.64 -7.77
CA ARG A 10 2.22 15.00 -7.96
C ARG A 10 0.75 14.96 -8.38
N HIS A 11 0.37 14.00 -9.21
CA HIS A 11 -1.02 13.85 -9.68
C HIS A 11 -1.91 13.07 -8.69
N LEU A 12 -1.36 12.10 -7.95
CA LEU A 12 -2.08 11.42 -6.86
C LEU A 12 -2.36 12.33 -5.67
N ASN A 13 -1.49 13.30 -5.39
CA ASN A 13 -1.76 14.37 -4.44
C ASN A 13 -2.80 15.39 -4.96
N ALA A 14 -3.04 15.45 -6.28
CA ALA A 14 -4.15 16.24 -6.84
C ALA A 14 -5.51 15.51 -6.73
N PHE A 15 -5.52 14.19 -6.47
CA PHE A 15 -6.76 13.46 -6.21
C PHE A 15 -7.48 13.87 -4.92
N SER A 16 -6.75 14.37 -3.93
CA SER A 16 -7.34 14.87 -2.69
C SER A 16 -7.89 16.29 -2.83
N SER A 17 -7.59 17.00 -3.93
CA SER A 17 -8.03 18.37 -4.20
C SER A 17 -9.00 18.52 -5.37
N SER A 18 -9.09 17.56 -6.29
CA SER A 18 -10.12 17.51 -7.35
C SER A 18 -11.43 16.91 -6.82
N ASN A 19 -12.55 17.56 -7.12
CA ASN A 19 -13.91 17.06 -6.82
C ASN A 19 -14.55 16.33 -8.02
N ASP A 20 -13.86 16.19 -9.18
CA ASP A 20 -14.41 15.46 -10.33
C ASP A 20 -13.99 13.99 -10.32
N GLU A 21 -14.92 13.11 -9.94
CA GLU A 21 -14.71 11.67 -9.89
C GLU A 21 -14.31 11.04 -11.24
N ARG A 22 -14.68 11.66 -12.38
CA ARG A 22 -14.34 11.13 -13.72
C ARG A 22 -12.87 11.34 -14.03
N GLU A 23 -12.37 12.55 -13.77
CA GLU A 23 -10.95 12.88 -13.95
C GLU A 23 -10.07 11.96 -13.08
N ILE A 24 -10.48 11.74 -11.84
CA ILE A 24 -9.81 10.82 -10.91
C ILE A 24 -9.75 9.40 -11.49
N LYS A 25 -10.88 8.89 -11.98
CA LYS A 25 -10.98 7.54 -12.53
C LYS A 25 -10.12 7.36 -13.78
N ASP A 26 -10.11 8.34 -14.68
CA ASP A 26 -9.30 8.31 -15.89
C ASP A 26 -7.81 8.31 -15.57
N LEU A 27 -7.39 9.10 -14.59
CA LEU A 27 -6.02 9.12 -14.10
C LEU A 27 -5.61 7.78 -13.49
N ILE A 28 -6.40 7.19 -12.59
CA ILE A 28 -6.15 5.83 -12.06
C ILE A 28 -5.97 4.84 -13.21
N GLN A 29 -6.84 4.88 -14.21
CA GLN A 29 -6.80 3.99 -15.36
C GLN A 29 -5.52 4.13 -16.19
N GLN A 30 -4.95 5.33 -16.29
CA GLN A 30 -3.66 5.55 -16.96
C GLN A 30 -2.51 4.88 -16.21
N TYR A 31 -2.52 4.95 -14.88
CA TYR A 31 -1.44 4.42 -14.06
C TYR A 31 -1.53 2.91 -13.77
N VAL A 32 -2.71 2.27 -13.90
CA VAL A 32 -2.89 0.82 -13.73
C VAL A 32 -1.92 0.00 -14.61
N LYS A 33 -1.51 0.52 -15.77
CA LYS A 33 -0.51 -0.14 -16.64
C LYS A 33 0.87 -0.27 -16.00
N HIS A 34 1.21 0.64 -15.09
CA HIS A 34 2.49 0.68 -14.38
C HIS A 34 2.38 0.11 -12.96
N PHE A 35 1.19 0.22 -12.38
CA PHE A 35 0.90 -0.16 -11.01
C PHE A 35 -0.42 -0.93 -10.99
N PRO A 36 -0.39 -2.25 -11.28
CA PRO A 36 -1.61 -3.05 -11.40
C PRO A 36 -2.49 -3.04 -10.14
N TRP A 37 -1.89 -2.88 -8.95
CA TRP A 37 -2.58 -2.77 -7.67
C TRP A 37 -3.54 -1.59 -7.56
N MET A 38 -3.42 -0.55 -8.41
CA MET A 38 -4.37 0.57 -8.43
C MET A 38 -5.72 0.19 -9.05
N LYS A 39 -5.83 -0.96 -9.70
CA LYS A 39 -7.05 -1.34 -10.42
C LYS A 39 -8.21 -1.53 -9.44
N GLY A 40 -9.25 -0.71 -9.59
CA GLY A 40 -10.44 -0.77 -8.75
C GLY A 40 -10.30 -0.05 -7.41
N GLU A 41 -9.13 0.52 -7.10
CA GLU A 41 -8.97 1.39 -5.95
C GLU A 41 -9.70 2.72 -6.15
N ASN A 42 -10.06 3.37 -5.04
CA ASN A 42 -10.47 4.77 -5.07
C ASN A 42 -9.24 5.69 -4.91
N ALA A 43 -9.41 6.96 -5.24
CA ALA A 43 -8.33 7.97 -5.20
C ALA A 43 -7.60 8.02 -3.86
N TYR A 44 -8.35 8.00 -2.76
CA TYR A 44 -7.79 8.14 -1.41
C TYR A 44 -6.89 6.96 -1.08
N LEU A 45 -7.37 5.72 -1.30
CA LEU A 45 -6.60 4.51 -1.04
C LEU A 45 -5.43 4.37 -2.01
N ALA A 46 -5.61 4.71 -3.29
CA ALA A 46 -4.53 4.71 -4.26
C ALA A 46 -3.40 5.67 -3.85
N SER A 47 -3.75 6.86 -3.36
CA SER A 47 -2.80 7.85 -2.85
C SER A 47 -2.10 7.38 -1.57
N THR A 48 -2.86 6.83 -0.61
CA THR A 48 -2.30 6.22 0.60
C THR A 48 -1.29 5.13 0.26
N LEU A 49 -1.66 4.14 -0.54
CA LEU A 49 -0.78 3.03 -0.95
C LEU A 49 0.46 3.52 -1.71
N HIS A 50 0.31 4.53 -2.58
CA HIS A 50 1.44 5.10 -3.31
C HIS A 50 2.46 5.74 -2.36
N SER A 51 2.01 6.48 -1.34
CA SER A 51 2.91 7.08 -0.36
C SER A 51 3.74 6.03 0.40
N PHE A 52 3.19 4.83 0.63
CA PHE A 52 3.94 3.72 1.23
C PHE A 52 4.96 3.09 0.27
N LEU A 53 4.65 3.02 -1.02
CA LEU A 53 5.64 2.61 -2.03
C LEU A 53 6.82 3.58 -2.08
N GLU A 54 6.57 4.89 -2.05
CA GLU A 54 7.64 5.89 -2.02
C GLU A 54 8.47 5.82 -0.74
N ARG A 55 7.83 5.66 0.42
CA ARG A 55 8.52 5.48 1.70
C ARG A 55 9.36 4.21 1.70
N ALA A 56 8.82 3.08 1.24
CA ALA A 56 9.55 1.82 1.16
C ALA A 56 10.73 1.92 0.19
N GLU A 57 10.58 2.55 -0.98
CA GLU A 57 11.68 2.79 -1.92
C GLU A 57 12.78 3.65 -1.29
N LYS A 58 12.42 4.72 -0.57
CA LYS A 58 13.37 5.61 0.11
C LYS A 58 14.17 4.89 1.19
N GLU A 59 13.52 4.03 1.96
CA GLU A 59 14.15 3.23 3.02
C GLU A 59 14.81 1.95 2.47
N ASP A 60 14.75 1.71 1.16
CA ASP A 60 15.24 0.53 0.45
C ASP A 60 14.71 -0.76 1.12
N ILE A 61 13.38 -0.81 1.22
CA ILE A 61 12.53 -1.91 1.68
C ILE A 61 11.75 -2.43 0.47
N ALA A 62 11.81 -3.73 0.22
CA ALA A 62 11.06 -4.35 -0.86
C ALA A 62 9.56 -4.42 -0.50
N LEU A 63 8.72 -3.59 -1.11
CA LEU A 63 7.25 -3.63 -0.95
C LEU A 63 6.59 -4.21 -2.19
N SER A 64 5.79 -5.26 -2.01
CA SER A 64 4.97 -5.88 -3.05
C SER A 64 3.49 -5.82 -2.70
N LEU A 65 2.66 -5.42 -3.68
CA LEU A 65 1.21 -5.32 -3.55
C LEU A 65 0.56 -6.20 -4.62
N ASP A 66 -0.12 -7.26 -4.19
CA ASP A 66 -0.94 -8.13 -5.04
C ASP A 66 -2.41 -8.07 -4.59
N LEU A 67 -3.12 -7.07 -5.10
CA LEU A 67 -4.47 -6.74 -4.66
C LEU A 67 -5.50 -7.32 -5.63
N GLN A 68 -5.96 -8.55 -5.39
CA GLN A 68 -7.05 -9.16 -6.17
C GLN A 68 -8.41 -8.54 -5.83
N ALA A 69 -8.53 -8.00 -4.62
CA ALA A 69 -9.64 -7.14 -4.20
C ALA A 69 -9.09 -5.82 -3.63
N PRO A 70 -9.54 -4.65 -4.09
CA PRO A 70 -8.98 -3.39 -3.61
C PRO A 70 -9.31 -3.14 -2.13
N PHE A 71 -8.45 -2.46 -1.38
CA PHE A 71 -8.72 -1.98 -0.02
C PHE A 71 -9.97 -1.11 0.03
N SER A 72 -10.26 -0.37 -1.05
CA SER A 72 -11.52 0.39 -1.22
C SER A 72 -12.80 -0.46 -1.12
N SER A 73 -12.70 -1.79 -1.25
CA SER A 73 -13.84 -2.72 -1.13
C SER A 73 -14.02 -3.31 0.26
N LEU A 74 -13.18 -2.94 1.23
CA LEU A 74 -13.40 -3.26 2.65
C LEU A 74 -14.77 -2.74 3.11
N PRO A 75 -15.52 -3.51 3.94
CA PRO A 75 -16.87 -3.17 4.37
C PRO A 75 -16.88 -2.12 5.51
N PHE A 76 -16.08 -1.06 5.40
CA PHE A 76 -15.98 0.05 6.35
C PHE A 76 -16.24 1.40 5.66
N SER A 77 -16.34 2.48 6.43
CA SER A 77 -16.40 3.83 5.86
C SER A 77 -15.09 4.18 5.13
N LYS A 78 -15.12 5.13 4.17
CA LYS A 78 -13.90 5.56 3.45
C LYS A 78 -12.78 6.01 4.41
N ALA A 79 -13.14 6.71 5.49
CA ALA A 79 -12.18 7.17 6.48
C ALA A 79 -11.54 5.99 7.24
N ASP A 80 -12.35 5.01 7.63
CA ASP A 80 -11.86 3.80 8.32
C ASP A 80 -11.01 2.93 7.40
N GLN A 81 -11.35 2.83 6.11
CA GLN A 81 -10.53 2.14 5.11
C GLN A 81 -9.12 2.75 5.02
N VAL A 82 -9.02 4.09 4.93
CA VAL A 82 -7.73 4.80 4.91
C VAL A 82 -6.98 4.59 6.22
N SER A 83 -7.65 4.77 7.36
CA SER A 83 -7.02 4.62 8.68
C SER A 83 -6.49 3.19 8.90
N PHE A 84 -7.31 2.18 8.61
CA PHE A 84 -6.91 0.78 8.71
C PHE A 84 -5.72 0.45 7.82
N THR A 85 -5.77 0.86 6.55
CA THR A 85 -4.71 0.59 5.57
C THR A 85 -3.41 1.28 5.98
N GLY A 86 -3.48 2.54 6.43
CA GLY A 86 -2.34 3.28 6.96
C GLY A 86 -1.70 2.57 8.14
N ASN A 87 -2.50 2.25 9.17
CA ASN A 87 -2.00 1.58 10.37
C ASN A 87 -1.37 0.21 10.07
N LEU A 88 -1.96 -0.57 9.14
CA LEU A 88 -1.43 -1.86 8.72
C LEU A 88 -0.03 -1.70 8.10
N LEU A 89 0.12 -0.75 7.19
CA LEU A 89 1.36 -0.55 6.44
C LEU A 89 2.43 0.18 7.25
N ASP A 90 2.06 1.10 8.14
CA ASP A 90 3.00 1.72 9.08
C ASP A 90 3.63 0.66 9.97
N ASN A 91 2.82 -0.22 10.57
CA ASN A 91 3.33 -1.31 11.40
C ASN A 91 4.28 -2.25 10.63
N ALA A 92 3.91 -2.62 9.40
CA ALA A 92 4.73 -3.49 8.55
C ALA A 92 6.05 -2.82 8.13
N LEU A 93 5.99 -1.52 7.80
CA LEU A 93 7.14 -0.74 7.36
C LEU A 93 8.12 -0.49 8.50
N ASP A 94 7.63 -0.08 9.67
CA ASP A 94 8.48 0.13 10.85
C ASP A 94 9.21 -1.15 11.22
N ALA A 95 8.51 -2.29 11.25
CA ALA A 95 9.13 -3.59 11.54
C ALA A 95 10.16 -4.01 10.46
N ALA A 96 9.90 -3.74 9.18
CA ALA A 96 10.83 -4.03 8.10
C ALA A 96 12.08 -3.14 8.15
N ILE A 97 11.93 -1.86 8.51
CA ILE A 97 13.02 -0.91 8.74
C ILE A 97 13.89 -1.38 9.93
N GLU A 98 13.27 -1.78 11.05
CA GLU A 98 14.00 -2.32 12.19
C GLU A 98 14.78 -3.61 11.83
N ALA A 99 14.17 -4.50 11.05
CA ALA A 99 14.83 -5.71 10.57
C ALA A 99 16.05 -5.36 9.70
N LYS A 100 15.93 -4.33 8.85
CA LYS A 100 17.01 -3.83 8.02
C LYS A 100 18.16 -3.25 8.83
N GLN A 101 17.84 -2.42 9.81
CA GLN A 101 18.83 -1.84 10.73
C GLN A 101 19.57 -2.91 11.55
N ALA A 102 18.91 -4.05 11.80
CA ALA A 102 19.52 -5.23 12.41
C ALA A 102 20.35 -6.10 11.44
N GLY A 103 20.60 -5.64 10.21
CA GLY A 103 21.43 -6.31 9.22
C GLY A 103 20.74 -7.41 8.40
N LYS A 104 19.39 -7.43 8.38
CA LYS A 104 18.61 -8.31 7.50
C LYS A 104 18.11 -7.56 6.27
N GLU A 105 17.58 -8.28 5.29
CA GLU A 105 16.81 -7.65 4.22
C GLU A 105 15.40 -7.26 4.73
N GLY A 106 15.00 -6.03 4.45
CA GLY A 106 13.66 -5.51 4.77
C GLY A 106 12.70 -5.76 3.61
N SER A 107 11.58 -6.42 3.89
CA SER A 107 10.56 -6.72 2.90
C SER A 107 9.16 -6.66 3.51
N ILE A 108 8.18 -6.36 2.65
CA ILE A 108 6.75 -6.35 2.95
C ILE A 108 6.03 -6.93 1.73
N SER A 109 5.09 -7.84 1.98
CA SER A 109 4.16 -8.32 0.96
C SER A 109 2.74 -8.20 1.47
N VAL A 110 1.87 -7.64 0.64
CA VAL A 110 0.46 -7.51 0.94
C VAL A 110 -0.33 -8.16 -0.18
N THR A 111 -1.21 -9.09 0.19
CA THR A 111 -2.18 -9.68 -0.71
C THR A 111 -3.59 -9.49 -0.16
N THR A 112 -4.53 -9.22 -1.06
CA THR A 112 -5.95 -9.07 -0.70
C THR A 112 -6.83 -9.85 -1.67
N SER A 113 -7.89 -10.46 -1.16
CA SER A 113 -8.86 -11.18 -1.99
C SER A 113 -10.23 -11.25 -1.32
N ILE A 114 -11.28 -11.53 -2.10
CA ILE A 114 -12.60 -11.88 -1.56
C ILE A 114 -12.85 -13.35 -1.83
N ARG A 115 -13.12 -14.13 -0.77
CA ARG A 115 -13.45 -15.56 -0.88
C ARG A 115 -14.66 -15.87 -0.02
N SER A 116 -15.71 -16.43 -0.62
CA SER A 116 -16.95 -16.80 0.06
C SER A 116 -17.58 -15.64 0.87
N GLY A 117 -17.51 -14.42 0.33
CA GLY A 117 -18.02 -13.22 0.99
C GLY A 117 -17.13 -12.64 2.09
N LEU A 118 -15.97 -13.26 2.37
CA LEU A 118 -14.98 -12.73 3.31
C LEU A 118 -13.90 -11.95 2.57
N PHE A 119 -13.59 -10.75 3.07
CA PHE A 119 -12.41 -10.00 2.65
C PHE A 119 -11.19 -10.54 3.41
N LEU A 120 -10.25 -11.13 2.69
CA LEU A 120 -9.01 -11.67 3.24
C LEU A 120 -7.87 -10.71 2.96
N ILE A 121 -7.13 -10.36 4.00
CA ILE A 121 -5.89 -9.60 3.91
C ILE A 121 -4.78 -10.47 4.50
N HIS A 122 -3.70 -10.62 3.74
CA HIS A 122 -2.48 -11.22 4.23
C HIS A 122 -1.36 -10.20 4.05
N CYS A 123 -0.84 -9.71 5.17
CA CYS A 123 0.33 -8.84 5.24
C CYS A 123 1.46 -9.61 5.93
N GLU A 124 2.57 -9.79 5.23
CA GLU A 124 3.79 -10.41 5.75
C GLU A 124 4.93 -9.41 5.63
N ASN A 125 5.77 -9.30 6.67
CA ASN A 125 6.90 -8.39 6.67
C ASN A 125 8.10 -8.98 7.39
N SER A 126 9.30 -8.54 6.96
CA SER A 126 10.53 -8.78 7.70
C SER A 126 10.41 -8.21 9.10
N THR A 127 10.91 -8.96 10.09
CA THR A 127 11.01 -8.51 11.47
C THR A 127 12.35 -8.89 12.08
N LYS A 128 12.77 -8.17 13.12
CA LYS A 128 13.91 -8.58 13.95
C LYS A 128 13.64 -9.97 14.53
N LYS A 129 14.68 -10.77 14.78
CA LYS A 129 14.48 -12.09 15.42
C LYS A 129 13.75 -11.85 16.75
N VAL A 130 12.55 -12.41 16.86
CA VAL A 130 11.87 -12.50 18.15
C VAL A 130 12.74 -13.42 19.02
N TRP A 131 13.18 -12.93 20.18
CA TRP A 131 13.86 -13.77 21.15
C TRP A 131 12.92 -14.93 21.50
N LYS A 132 13.27 -16.15 21.10
CA LYS A 132 12.61 -17.34 21.63
C LYS A 132 13.07 -17.48 23.07
N ASN A 133 12.23 -17.12 24.02
CA ASN A 133 12.37 -17.66 25.37
C ASN A 133 12.10 -19.17 25.25
N THR A 134 13.16 -19.96 25.16
CA THR A 134 13.10 -21.38 25.52
C THR A 134 12.77 -21.44 27.00
N CYS A 135 11.52 -21.73 27.33
CA CYS A 135 11.16 -22.36 28.59
C CYS A 135 11.62 -23.82 28.57
#